data_AF-A0A503KW63-F1
#
_entry.id   AF-A0A503KW63-F1
#
_cell.length_a   1.000
_cell.length_b   1.000
_cell.length_c   1.000
_cell.angle_alpha   90.00
_cell.angle_beta   90.00
_cell.angle_gamma   90.00
#
_symmetry.space_group_name_H-M   'P 1'
#
loop_
_entity.id
_entity.type
_entity.pdbx_description
1 polymer ?
#
loop_
_entity_poly.entity_id
_entity_poly.type
_entity_poly.pdbx_seq_one_letter_code
_entity_poly.pdbx_strand_id
1 'polypeptide(L)'
;MKRGLSFPGAVVVATGLAMVCGTARAGSAADYYPRRTWDAFNGGQMNTSILVFRDRNRNGIYDLGDRPMPHVAVELGKPNGDTIMRWTNVSGFANFRMSVLQRNLEVVDPGHYSFRVVPPPGFSVTTANASQESDYAASPGSPGDMIAQRTTHPVGLAAGLTISGVAPGGARISLTGPDGAGAAAKVDPDGRFSAPVTSGEWLVEVSADGATERRKIVVGEAPVVLSAFSGKGGPAEEPLPQRHVVGFDDLLTTSGVFEIPSGYGGLDWYNLVAMHQRFTDGPGYINTTMSGEFIAYNSSGHPGQVFSDKPFDFQGAYFGVGWNDAEGETLVLKAWRGDQPAYEDQLVLSASGPVYFAADYTRITRLEIRTQHFWQAAMDDFAYRTGP
;
A
#
# COMPACT_ATOMS: atom_id res chain seq x y z
N MET A 1 64.71 -57.26 27.10
CA MET A 1 64.61 -58.72 27.36
C MET A 1 63.15 -59.12 27.29
N LYS A 2 62.86 -60.16 26.50
CA LYS A 2 61.55 -60.82 26.41
C LYS A 2 61.07 -61.31 27.77
N ARG A 3 59.78 -61.15 28.06
CA ARG A 3 58.94 -62.19 28.67
C ARG A 3 57.55 -62.09 28.06
N GLY A 4 57.17 -63.10 27.27
CA GLY A 4 55.78 -63.37 26.96
C GLY A 4 55.20 -64.35 27.98
N LEU A 5 53.88 -64.35 28.16
CA LEU A 5 53.00 -65.43 27.71
C LEU A 5 51.53 -65.17 28.13
N SER A 6 50.64 -65.69 27.29
CA SER A 6 49.30 -66.22 27.60
C SER A 6 48.11 -65.26 27.71
N PHE A 7 47.27 -65.30 26.67
CA PHE A 7 45.86 -64.86 26.70
C PHE A 7 45.00 -65.81 27.54
N PRO A 8 43.87 -65.32 28.07
CA PRO A 8 42.60 -65.91 27.65
C PRO A 8 41.56 -64.86 27.28
N GLY A 9 40.66 -65.25 26.36
CA GLY A 9 39.68 -64.38 25.72
C GLY A 9 38.67 -63.76 26.68
N ALA A 10 38.42 -62.47 26.48
CA ALA A 10 37.25 -61.80 27.04
C ALA A 10 36.12 -61.87 26.01
N VAL A 11 35.03 -62.52 26.42
CA VAL A 11 33.72 -62.53 25.76
C VAL A 11 33.26 -61.07 25.62
N VAL A 12 33.08 -60.61 24.39
CA VAL A 12 32.38 -59.34 24.12
C VAL A 12 30.90 -59.58 24.38
N VAL A 13 30.44 -59.23 25.58
CA VAL A 13 29.00 -59.12 25.85
C VAL A 13 28.57 -57.78 25.31
N ALA A 14 28.00 -57.78 24.10
CA ALA A 14 27.24 -56.64 23.61
C ALA A 14 25.99 -56.48 24.48
N THR A 15 26.07 -55.67 25.53
CA THR A 15 24.90 -55.20 26.25
C THR A 15 24.16 -54.24 25.34
N GLY A 16 23.24 -54.78 24.54
CA GLY A 16 22.23 -53.98 23.86
C GLY A 16 21.42 -53.26 24.94
N LEU A 17 21.61 -51.94 25.07
CA LEU A 17 20.68 -51.10 25.80
C LEU A 17 19.40 -51.08 24.97
N ALA A 18 18.43 -51.92 25.35
CA ALA A 18 17.07 -51.76 24.86
C ALA A 18 16.57 -50.42 25.39
N MET A 19 16.54 -49.38 24.53
CA MET A 19 15.75 -48.20 24.81
C MET A 19 14.30 -48.65 24.87
N VAL A 20 13.79 -48.82 26.09
CA VAL A 20 12.35 -48.86 26.32
C VAL A 20 11.87 -47.44 26.06
N CYS A 21 11.44 -47.17 24.83
CA CYS A 21 10.61 -46.01 24.54
C CYS A 21 9.30 -46.19 25.32
N GLY A 22 9.26 -45.66 26.54
CA GLY A 22 8.03 -45.53 27.30
C GLY A 22 7.03 -44.73 26.46
N THR A 23 5.77 -45.17 26.45
CA THR A 23 4.68 -44.42 25.80
C THR A 23 4.66 -43.00 26.36
N ALA A 24 4.78 -41.98 25.50
CA ALA A 24 4.63 -40.59 25.91
C ALA A 24 3.23 -40.44 26.55
N ARG A 25 3.20 -40.13 27.84
CA ARG A 25 1.96 -39.75 28.53
C ARG A 25 1.73 -38.27 28.32
N ALA A 26 0.47 -37.88 28.10
CA ALA A 26 0.09 -36.48 28.16
C ALA A 26 0.50 -35.91 29.52
N GLY A 27 1.23 -34.79 29.52
CA GLY A 27 1.50 -34.04 30.74
C GLY A 27 0.21 -33.52 31.36
N SER A 28 0.23 -33.26 32.66
CA SER A 28 -0.83 -32.54 33.37
C SER A 28 -0.85 -31.06 32.97
N ALA A 29 -1.97 -30.38 33.19
CA ALA A 29 -2.05 -28.93 32.97
C ALA A 29 -0.98 -28.15 33.74
N ALA A 30 -0.52 -28.65 34.89
CA ALA A 30 0.55 -28.03 35.67
C ALA A 30 1.94 -28.16 35.02
N ASP A 31 2.14 -29.18 34.17
CA ASP A 31 3.39 -29.40 33.42
C ASP A 31 3.53 -28.41 32.25
N TYR A 32 2.41 -27.83 31.79
CA TYR A 32 2.38 -26.85 30.70
C TYR A 32 2.08 -25.41 31.18
N TYR A 33 1.31 -25.25 32.25
CA TYR A 33 0.78 -23.97 32.72
C TYR A 33 1.05 -23.81 34.23
N PRO A 34 2.26 -23.32 34.62
CA PRO A 34 2.53 -23.01 36.02
C PRO A 34 1.47 -22.02 36.55
N ARG A 35 0.96 -22.27 37.77
CA ARG A 35 -0.08 -21.42 38.37
C ARG A 35 0.42 -19.99 38.48
N ARG A 36 -0.30 -19.06 37.84
CA ARG A 36 -0.01 -17.63 37.90
C ARG A 36 -0.62 -17.02 39.16
N THR A 37 0.13 -16.15 39.83
CA THR A 37 -0.39 -15.29 40.91
C THR A 37 -0.97 -14.04 40.28
N TRP A 38 -2.30 -13.96 40.21
CA TRP A 38 -2.99 -12.88 39.52
C TRP A 38 -2.98 -11.55 40.29
N ASP A 39 -2.77 -11.57 41.61
CA ASP A 39 -2.78 -10.36 42.45
C ASP A 39 -1.40 -9.70 42.61
N ALA A 40 -0.37 -10.21 41.92
CA ALA A 40 1.00 -9.72 42.02
C ALA A 40 1.49 -9.14 40.68
N PHE A 41 2.32 -8.10 40.77
CA PHE A 41 3.02 -7.59 39.59
C PHE A 41 3.89 -8.69 38.99
N ASN A 42 3.82 -8.87 37.68
CA ASN A 42 4.57 -9.90 36.97
C ASN A 42 5.69 -9.35 36.07
N GLY A 43 5.74 -8.02 35.85
CA GLY A 43 6.82 -7.35 35.14
C GLY A 43 6.79 -7.50 33.62
N GLY A 44 5.69 -8.00 33.06
CA GLY A 44 5.51 -8.09 31.62
C GLY A 44 5.25 -6.74 30.94
N GLN A 45 4.91 -6.83 29.65
CA GLN A 45 4.53 -5.70 28.81
C GLN A 45 3.40 -6.09 27.86
N MET A 46 2.67 -5.11 27.34
CA MET A 46 1.80 -5.27 26.17
C MET A 46 1.74 -3.99 25.34
N ASN A 47 1.11 -4.01 24.17
CA ASN A 47 0.90 -2.81 23.37
C ASN A 47 -0.47 -2.20 23.66
N THR A 48 -0.52 -0.89 23.83
CA THR A 48 -1.70 -0.11 23.48
C THR A 48 -1.52 0.44 22.06
N SER A 49 -2.55 0.38 21.23
CA SER A 49 -2.40 0.59 19.79
C SER A 49 -3.55 1.33 19.17
N ILE A 50 -3.25 2.13 18.15
CA ILE A 50 -4.24 2.76 17.28
C ILE A 50 -4.15 2.14 15.90
N LEU A 51 -5.29 1.70 15.38
CA LEU A 51 -5.45 1.29 13.99
C LEU A 51 -5.76 2.51 13.14
N VAL A 52 -4.97 2.71 12.08
CA VAL A 52 -5.29 3.63 10.99
C VAL A 52 -5.59 2.83 9.74
N PHE A 53 -6.67 3.18 9.05
CA PHE A 53 -7.11 2.52 7.83
C PHE A 53 -7.39 3.54 6.71
N ARG A 54 -7.27 3.08 5.47
CA ARG A 54 -7.76 3.76 4.28
C ARG A 54 -9.26 3.54 4.23
N ASP A 55 -10.01 4.59 4.53
CA ASP A 55 -11.46 4.64 4.40
C ASP A 55 -11.79 4.87 2.92
N ARG A 56 -12.03 3.77 2.22
CA ARG A 56 -12.10 3.75 0.76
C ARG A 56 -13.37 4.42 0.25
N ASN A 57 -14.48 4.18 0.93
CA ASN A 57 -15.79 4.71 0.56
C ASN A 57 -16.12 6.06 1.25
N ARG A 58 -15.25 6.52 2.17
CA ARG A 58 -15.29 7.83 2.84
C ARG A 58 -16.46 7.99 3.80
N ASN A 59 -17.00 6.90 4.33
CA ASN A 59 -18.18 6.94 5.19
C ASN A 59 -17.84 7.20 6.67
N GLY A 60 -16.55 7.23 7.05
CA GLY A 60 -16.09 7.42 8.42
C GLY A 60 -16.32 6.20 9.33
N ILE A 61 -16.45 5.00 8.76
CA ILE A 61 -16.68 3.73 9.44
C ILE A 61 -15.62 2.75 8.94
N TYR A 62 -15.06 1.93 9.85
CA TYR A 62 -14.18 0.84 9.44
C TYR A 62 -15.01 -0.36 8.99
N ASP A 63 -15.06 -0.63 7.69
CA ASP A 63 -15.94 -1.64 7.10
C ASP A 63 -15.24 -2.70 6.22
N LEU A 64 -16.05 -3.66 5.72
CA LEU A 64 -15.59 -4.73 4.86
C LEU A 64 -15.23 -4.17 3.48
N GLY A 65 -13.93 -3.92 3.28
CA GLY A 65 -13.38 -3.37 2.05
C GLY A 65 -12.25 -2.39 2.32
N ASP A 66 -12.27 -1.77 3.51
CA ASP A 66 -11.20 -0.92 3.99
C ASP A 66 -9.90 -1.68 4.19
N ARG A 67 -8.80 -0.94 4.05
CA ARG A 67 -7.45 -1.50 4.10
C ARG A 67 -6.64 -0.82 5.19
N PRO A 68 -5.75 -1.53 5.90
CA PRO A 68 -4.84 -0.88 6.83
C PRO A 68 -3.94 0.12 6.10
N MET A 69 -3.57 1.20 6.79
CA MET A 69 -2.70 2.24 6.25
C MET A 69 -1.37 2.27 7.03
N PRO A 70 -0.30 1.64 6.51
CA PRO A 70 1.04 1.78 7.08
C PRO A 70 1.63 3.18 6.90
N HIS A 71 2.64 3.46 7.73
CA HIS A 71 3.44 4.67 7.72
C HIS A 71 2.65 5.98 7.91
N VAL A 72 1.59 5.92 8.71
CA VAL A 72 0.88 7.10 9.22
C VAL A 72 1.43 7.45 10.60
N ALA A 73 1.65 8.73 10.86
CA ALA A 73 2.22 9.20 12.10
C ALA A 73 1.13 9.30 13.19
N VAL A 74 1.43 8.79 14.38
CA VAL A 74 0.57 8.85 15.57
C VAL A 74 1.37 9.40 16.74
N GLU A 75 0.88 10.49 17.30
CA GLU A 75 1.43 11.14 18.49
C GLU A 75 0.75 10.59 19.73
N LEU A 76 1.54 10.16 20.73
CA LEU A 76 1.09 9.84 22.08
C LEU A 76 1.46 11.00 23.00
N GLY A 77 0.47 11.64 23.63
CA GLY A 77 0.66 12.57 24.73
C GLY A 77 0.66 11.85 26.08
N LYS A 78 1.63 12.16 26.92
CA LYS A 78 1.84 11.54 28.25
C LYS A 78 1.27 12.40 29.38
N PRO A 79 1.01 11.81 30.57
CA PRO A 79 0.55 12.55 31.75
C PRO A 79 1.47 13.70 32.18
N ASN A 80 2.78 13.60 31.90
CA ASN A 80 3.77 14.61 32.24
C ASN A 80 3.88 15.75 31.20
N GLY A 81 3.09 15.70 30.12
CA GLY A 81 3.11 16.67 29.02
C GLY A 81 4.07 16.33 27.87
N ASP A 82 4.91 15.29 28.00
CA ASP A 82 5.78 14.85 26.90
C ASP A 82 4.98 14.18 25.78
N THR A 83 5.52 14.20 24.56
CA THR A 83 4.94 13.48 23.42
C THR A 83 5.90 12.46 22.81
N ILE A 84 5.35 11.40 22.23
CA ILE A 84 6.09 10.38 21.48
C ILE A 84 5.40 10.11 20.15
N MET A 85 6.16 10.17 19.05
CA MET A 85 5.67 9.78 17.72
C MET A 85 5.97 8.32 17.42
N ARG A 86 5.01 7.62 16.81
CA ARG A 86 5.18 6.30 16.20
C ARG A 86 4.51 6.26 14.83
N TRP A 87 5.08 5.48 13.92
CA TRP A 87 4.49 5.20 12.62
C TRP A 87 3.65 3.92 12.71
N THR A 88 2.54 3.88 11.98
CA THR A 88 1.77 2.64 11.82
C THR A 88 2.58 1.58 11.06
N ASN A 89 2.48 0.33 11.49
CA ASN A 89 3.11 -0.81 10.82
C ASN A 89 2.31 -1.27 9.59
N VAL A 90 2.76 -2.34 8.91
CA VAL A 90 2.12 -2.95 7.73
C VAL A 90 0.66 -3.42 7.93
N SER A 91 0.25 -3.55 9.18
CA SER A 91 -1.13 -3.87 9.58
C SER A 91 -1.92 -2.64 10.02
N GLY A 92 -1.39 -1.43 9.82
CA GLY A 92 -2.05 -0.17 10.14
C GLY A 92 -1.97 0.22 11.63
N PHE A 93 -1.24 -0.51 12.47
CA PHE A 93 -1.19 -0.23 13.90
C PHE A 93 0.02 0.61 14.30
N ALA A 94 -0.21 1.73 14.95
CA ALA A 94 0.80 2.41 15.76
C ALA A 94 0.78 1.78 17.15
N ASN A 95 1.90 1.14 17.54
CA ASN A 95 2.00 0.38 18.79
C ASN A 95 2.86 1.15 19.81
N PHE A 96 2.34 1.33 21.02
CA PHE A 96 3.06 1.89 22.15
C PHE A 96 3.15 0.83 23.25
N ARG A 97 4.37 0.49 23.69
CA ARG A 97 4.54 -0.56 24.69
C ARG A 97 4.23 0.02 26.07
N MET A 98 3.54 -0.79 26.86
CA MET A 98 3.11 -0.43 28.20
C MET A 98 3.52 -1.44 29.26
N SER A 99 4.02 -0.94 30.37
CA SER A 99 4.38 -1.72 31.57
C SER A 99 4.48 -0.82 32.78
N VAL A 100 3.96 -1.24 33.94
CA VAL A 100 4.22 -0.51 35.21
C VAL A 100 5.67 -0.62 35.65
N LEU A 101 6.31 -1.76 35.42
CA LEU A 101 7.64 -2.06 35.96
C LEU A 101 8.79 -1.79 34.97
N GLN A 102 8.57 -1.91 33.66
CA GLN A 102 9.60 -1.63 32.65
C GLN A 102 9.63 -0.15 32.28
N ARG A 103 10.44 0.62 33.00
CA ARG A 103 10.44 2.10 32.96
C ARG A 103 11.06 2.73 31.71
N ASN A 104 11.64 1.93 30.81
CA ASN A 104 12.20 2.37 29.52
C ASN A 104 11.20 2.32 28.36
N LEU A 105 9.93 2.02 28.62
CA LEU A 105 8.86 1.92 27.61
C LEU A 105 8.10 3.25 27.45
N GLU A 106 7.16 3.28 26.49
CA GLU A 106 6.41 4.48 26.17
C GLU A 106 5.36 4.81 27.24
N VAL A 107 4.54 3.84 27.65
CA VAL A 107 3.43 4.03 28.59
C VAL A 107 3.77 3.32 29.91
N VAL A 108 4.33 4.05 30.87
CA VAL A 108 4.91 3.46 32.10
C VAL A 108 4.28 3.92 33.40
N ASP A 109 3.50 5.00 33.34
CA ASP A 109 2.78 5.55 34.48
C ASP A 109 1.28 5.41 34.28
N PRO A 110 0.52 4.97 35.30
CA PRO A 110 -0.92 5.17 35.32
C PRO A 110 -1.25 6.66 35.18
N GLY A 111 -2.36 6.97 34.50
CA GLY A 111 -2.79 8.33 34.27
C GLY A 111 -3.43 8.53 32.91
N HIS A 112 -3.62 9.80 32.58
CA HIS A 112 -4.30 10.22 31.36
C HIS A 112 -3.31 10.32 30.18
N TYR A 113 -3.63 9.63 29.08
CA TYR A 113 -2.87 9.70 27.84
C TYR A 113 -3.79 10.15 26.71
N SER A 114 -3.23 10.95 25.81
CA SER A 114 -3.89 11.34 24.57
C SER A 114 -3.18 10.70 23.38
N PHE A 115 -3.91 10.54 22.29
CA PHE A 115 -3.40 10.04 21.04
C PHE A 115 -3.91 10.88 19.90
N ARG A 116 -3.06 11.18 18.93
CA ARG A 116 -3.42 11.99 17.77
C ARG A 116 -2.82 11.44 16.49
N VAL A 117 -3.68 11.03 15.56
CA VAL A 117 -3.29 10.67 14.20
C VAL A 117 -2.98 11.95 13.42
N VAL A 118 -1.83 11.96 12.73
CA VAL A 118 -1.41 13.04 11.85
C VAL A 118 -1.51 12.53 10.41
N PRO A 119 -2.53 12.94 9.64
CA PRO A 119 -2.69 12.52 8.25
C PRO A 119 -1.47 12.93 7.40
N PRO A 120 -1.02 12.08 6.46
CA PRO A 120 -0.03 12.48 5.48
C PRO A 120 -0.59 13.57 4.54
N PRO A 121 0.28 14.30 3.81
CA PRO A 121 -0.16 15.30 2.85
C PRO A 121 -1.19 14.75 1.86
N GLY A 122 -2.25 15.52 1.61
CA GLY A 122 -3.32 15.11 0.70
C GLY A 122 -4.33 14.13 1.30
N PHE A 123 -4.26 13.77 2.59
CA PHE A 123 -5.26 12.95 3.27
C PHE A 123 -6.06 13.74 4.32
N SER A 124 -7.30 13.32 4.52
CA SER A 124 -8.22 13.88 5.52
C SER A 124 -8.77 12.78 6.41
N VAL A 125 -9.05 13.11 7.67
CA VAL A 125 -9.71 12.19 8.62
C VAL A 125 -11.19 12.13 8.34
N THR A 126 -11.73 10.93 8.13
CA THR A 126 -13.15 10.70 7.81
C THR A 126 -13.98 10.31 9.04
N THR A 127 -13.36 9.65 10.01
CA THR A 127 -13.99 9.16 11.25
C THR A 127 -14.21 10.25 12.32
N ALA A 128 -13.77 11.48 12.07
CA ALA A 128 -13.85 12.61 13.00
C ALA A 128 -13.26 12.36 14.43
N ASN A 129 -12.43 11.34 14.60
CA ASN A 129 -11.84 10.91 15.88
C ASN A 129 -10.30 10.90 15.82
N ALA A 130 -9.71 11.84 15.07
CA ALA A 130 -8.27 11.97 14.89
C ALA A 130 -7.50 12.05 16.22
N SER A 131 -8.13 12.66 17.23
CA SER A 131 -7.64 12.73 18.60
C SER A 131 -8.53 11.92 19.53
N GLN A 132 -7.92 11.12 20.39
CA GLN A 132 -8.59 10.25 21.35
C GLN A 132 -7.83 10.24 22.67
N GLU A 133 -8.51 9.90 23.74
CA GLU A 133 -7.93 9.91 25.08
C GLU A 133 -8.28 8.61 25.81
N SER A 134 -7.40 8.18 26.71
CA SER A 134 -7.64 7.04 27.58
C SER A 134 -6.89 7.17 28.90
N ASP A 135 -7.56 6.75 29.97
CA ASP A 135 -6.96 6.64 31.30
C ASP A 135 -6.42 5.23 31.52
N TYR A 136 -5.19 5.16 32.05
CA TYR A 136 -4.51 3.91 32.35
C TYR A 136 -4.42 3.71 33.85
N ALA A 137 -4.71 2.50 34.30
CA ALA A 137 -4.67 2.13 35.71
C ALA A 137 -3.81 0.88 35.91
N ALA A 138 -3.02 0.87 36.99
CA ALA A 138 -2.30 -0.32 37.40
C ALA A 138 -3.28 -1.47 37.65
N SER A 139 -2.95 -2.64 37.14
CA SER A 139 -3.71 -3.87 37.27
C SER A 139 -2.69 -5.02 37.36
N PRO A 140 -2.18 -5.32 38.58
CA PRO A 140 -1.26 -6.43 38.80
C PRO A 140 -1.75 -7.73 38.17
N GLY A 141 -0.84 -8.51 37.62
CA GLY A 141 -1.15 -9.81 36.98
C GLY A 141 -1.62 -9.71 35.52
N SER A 142 -2.03 -8.53 35.05
CA SER A 142 -2.24 -8.28 33.62
C SER A 142 -0.91 -8.28 32.85
N PRO A 143 -0.89 -8.52 31.51
CA PRO A 143 0.37 -8.65 30.77
C PRO A 143 1.37 -7.51 30.94
N GLY A 144 0.94 -6.25 31.09
CA GLY A 144 1.80 -5.09 31.39
C GLY A 144 1.66 -4.58 32.83
N ASP A 145 0.98 -5.33 33.70
CA ASP A 145 0.49 -4.88 35.00
C ASP A 145 -0.31 -3.56 34.97
N MET A 146 -0.86 -3.20 33.81
CA MET A 146 -1.60 -1.99 33.53
C MET A 146 -2.65 -2.26 32.46
N ILE A 147 -3.78 -1.59 32.56
CA ILE A 147 -4.86 -1.64 31.56
C ILE A 147 -5.28 -0.24 31.15
N ALA A 148 -5.75 -0.11 29.91
CA ALA A 148 -6.52 1.04 29.48
C ALA A 148 -7.97 0.87 29.98
N GLN A 149 -8.55 1.91 30.58
CA GLN A 149 -9.97 1.90 30.97
C GLN A 149 -10.91 1.96 29.76
N ARG A 150 -10.43 2.57 28.66
CA ARG A 150 -11.11 2.60 27.37
C ARG A 150 -10.10 2.35 26.26
N THR A 151 -10.45 1.50 25.30
CA THR A 151 -9.63 1.30 24.10
C THR A 151 -9.90 2.38 23.08
N THR A 152 -8.90 2.67 22.25
CA THR A 152 -9.06 3.57 21.11
C THR A 152 -9.89 2.93 19.99
N HIS A 153 -10.59 3.75 19.24
CA HIS A 153 -11.29 3.37 18.01
C HIS A 153 -10.37 3.52 16.78
N PRO A 154 -10.59 2.75 15.70
CA PRO A 154 -9.90 2.97 14.43
C PRO A 154 -10.08 4.40 13.89
N VAL A 155 -9.06 4.90 13.19
CA VAL A 155 -9.09 6.22 12.54
C VAL A 155 -9.00 6.04 11.04
N GLY A 156 -10.01 6.53 10.32
CA GLY A 156 -10.14 6.43 8.88
C GLY A 156 -9.54 7.63 8.18
N LEU A 157 -8.73 7.38 7.15
CA LEU A 157 -8.14 8.40 6.29
C LEU A 157 -8.58 8.17 4.84
N ALA A 158 -8.92 9.25 4.14
CA ALA A 158 -9.19 9.24 2.71
C ALA A 158 -8.37 10.31 1.99
N ALA A 159 -7.88 9.98 0.79
CA ALA A 159 -7.16 10.94 -0.05
C ALA A 159 -8.10 12.08 -0.48
N GLY A 160 -7.59 13.30 -0.64
CA GLY A 160 -8.29 14.36 -1.35
C GLY A 160 -8.42 13.99 -2.82
N LEU A 161 -9.62 14.10 -3.39
CA LEU A 161 -9.83 13.78 -4.80
C LEU A 161 -9.56 15.02 -5.66
N THR A 162 -8.74 14.83 -6.68
CA THR A 162 -8.47 15.85 -7.69
C THR A 162 -8.51 15.23 -9.08
N ILE A 163 -8.82 16.05 -10.07
CA ILE A 163 -8.44 15.80 -11.46
C ILE A 163 -7.33 16.79 -11.80
N SER A 164 -6.20 16.27 -12.25
CA SER A 164 -5.03 17.05 -12.62
C SER A 164 -4.42 16.58 -13.94
N GLY A 165 -3.52 17.36 -14.52
CA GLY A 165 -2.87 17.02 -15.77
C GLY A 165 -2.01 18.16 -16.31
N VAL A 166 -1.59 18.04 -17.56
CA VAL A 166 -0.83 19.06 -18.28
C VAL A 166 -1.61 19.52 -19.51
N ALA A 167 -1.71 20.84 -19.69
CA ALA A 167 -2.37 21.46 -20.83
C ALA A 167 -1.54 22.62 -21.39
N PRO A 168 -1.75 23.03 -22.65
CA PRO A 168 -1.10 24.20 -23.22
C PRO A 168 -1.34 25.47 -22.39
N GLY A 169 -0.34 26.36 -22.34
CA GLY A 169 -0.45 27.63 -21.62
C GLY A 169 -1.63 28.46 -22.13
N GLY A 170 -2.44 29.00 -21.20
CA GLY A 170 -3.65 29.76 -21.54
C GLY A 170 -4.87 28.90 -21.88
N ALA A 171 -4.77 27.57 -21.83
CA ALA A 171 -5.93 26.70 -21.99
C ALA A 171 -6.96 26.93 -20.88
N ARG A 172 -8.23 26.80 -21.24
CA ARG A 172 -9.35 26.82 -20.30
C ARG A 172 -9.73 25.39 -19.94
N ILE A 173 -9.70 25.08 -18.64
CA ILE A 173 -10.14 23.80 -18.09
C ILE A 173 -11.53 23.95 -17.49
N SER A 174 -12.49 23.19 -17.99
CA SER A 174 -13.86 23.10 -17.46
C SER A 174 -14.18 21.67 -17.09
N LEU A 175 -14.75 21.45 -15.92
CA LEU A 175 -15.13 20.14 -15.42
C LEU A 175 -16.61 20.14 -15.07
N THR A 176 -17.34 19.15 -15.56
CA THR A 176 -18.75 18.91 -15.22
C THR A 176 -18.87 17.54 -14.56
N GLY A 177 -19.21 17.52 -13.28
CA GLY A 177 -19.28 16.34 -12.44
C GLY A 177 -20.69 15.80 -12.25
N PRO A 178 -20.85 14.87 -11.28
CA PRO A 178 -22.13 14.31 -10.91
C PRO A 178 -23.14 15.40 -10.55
N ASP A 179 -24.41 15.17 -10.92
CA ASP A 179 -25.52 16.09 -10.67
C ASP A 179 -25.34 17.52 -11.25
N GLY A 180 -24.45 17.66 -12.23
CA GLY A 180 -24.16 18.95 -12.87
C GLY A 180 -23.21 19.84 -12.07
N ALA A 181 -22.49 19.30 -11.08
CA ALA A 181 -21.47 20.03 -10.34
C ALA A 181 -20.42 20.63 -11.29
N GLY A 182 -20.22 21.94 -11.25
CA GLY A 182 -19.22 22.62 -12.07
C GLY A 182 -17.92 22.86 -11.31
N ALA A 183 -16.78 22.56 -11.93
CA ALA A 183 -15.46 22.97 -11.45
C ALA A 183 -14.61 23.51 -12.61
N ALA A 184 -13.58 24.28 -12.29
CA ALA A 184 -12.62 24.80 -13.27
C ALA A 184 -11.24 24.84 -12.64
N ALA A 185 -10.20 24.66 -13.46
CA ALA A 185 -8.81 24.79 -13.04
C ALA A 185 -8.12 25.89 -13.84
N LYS A 186 -7.19 26.60 -13.17
CA LYS A 186 -6.22 27.45 -13.88
C LYS A 186 -5.04 26.57 -14.30
N VAL A 187 -4.49 26.89 -15.46
CA VAL A 187 -3.24 26.31 -15.92
C VAL A 187 -2.10 27.18 -15.41
N ASP A 188 -1.22 26.58 -14.64
CA ASP A 188 -0.03 27.21 -14.08
C ASP A 188 1.02 27.49 -15.19
N PRO A 189 2.02 28.35 -14.95
CA PRO A 189 3.04 28.68 -15.95
C PRO A 189 3.84 27.47 -16.48
N ASP A 190 3.91 26.38 -15.71
CA ASP A 190 4.55 25.12 -16.09
C ASP A 190 3.60 24.17 -16.86
N GLY A 191 2.38 24.63 -17.17
CA GLY A 191 1.36 23.87 -17.90
C GLY A 191 0.52 22.94 -17.04
N ARG A 192 0.77 22.85 -15.73
CA ARG A 192 0.00 21.97 -14.84
C ARG A 192 -1.33 22.60 -14.46
N PHE A 193 -2.33 21.76 -14.23
CA PHE A 193 -3.59 22.18 -13.62
C PHE A 193 -4.05 21.13 -12.62
N SER A 194 -4.86 21.56 -11.66
CA SER A 194 -5.51 20.68 -10.70
C SER A 194 -6.82 21.31 -10.24
N ALA A 195 -7.87 20.50 -10.13
CA ALA A 195 -9.14 20.88 -9.53
C ALA A 195 -9.59 19.84 -8.50
N PRO A 196 -10.05 20.25 -7.30
CA PRO A 196 -10.71 19.35 -6.37
C PRO A 196 -12.04 18.87 -6.96
N VAL A 197 -12.35 17.59 -6.73
CA VAL A 197 -13.56 16.94 -7.25
C VAL A 197 -14.15 15.98 -6.21
N THR A 198 -15.29 15.40 -6.53
CA THR A 198 -15.91 14.30 -5.79
C THR A 198 -15.81 13.00 -6.58
N SER A 199 -16.04 11.87 -5.91
CA SER A 199 -16.19 10.57 -6.59
C SER A 199 -17.37 10.62 -7.57
N GLY A 200 -17.24 9.94 -8.70
CA GLY A 200 -18.27 9.83 -9.74
C GLY A 200 -17.77 10.15 -11.14
N GLU A 201 -18.69 10.24 -12.09
CA GLU A 201 -18.39 10.56 -13.48
C GLU A 201 -18.19 12.06 -13.68
N TRP A 202 -17.08 12.42 -14.34
CA TRP A 202 -16.72 13.78 -14.71
C TRP A 202 -16.46 13.89 -16.21
N LEU A 203 -17.02 14.92 -16.84
CA LEU A 203 -16.62 15.38 -18.16
C LEU A 203 -15.58 16.50 -18.00
N VAL A 204 -14.39 16.27 -18.53
CA VAL A 204 -13.31 17.25 -18.58
C VAL A 204 -13.25 17.82 -19.99
N GLU A 205 -13.33 19.15 -20.11
CA GLU A 205 -13.18 19.88 -21.35
C GLU A 205 -11.96 20.80 -21.26
N VAL A 206 -11.04 20.65 -22.22
CA VAL A 206 -9.85 21.48 -22.34
C VAL A 206 -9.92 22.24 -23.66
N SER A 207 -10.04 23.55 -23.57
CA SER A 207 -10.10 24.43 -24.73
C SER A 207 -8.81 25.24 -24.88
N ALA A 208 -8.12 25.09 -26.00
CA ALA A 208 -6.90 25.82 -26.35
C ALA A 208 -6.89 26.12 -27.85
N ASP A 209 -6.44 27.31 -28.25
CA ASP A 209 -6.26 27.71 -29.66
C ASP A 209 -7.46 27.43 -30.58
N GLY A 210 -8.68 27.58 -30.06
CA GLY A 210 -9.92 27.33 -30.81
C GLY A 210 -10.32 25.86 -30.95
N ALA A 211 -9.51 24.93 -30.45
CA ALA A 211 -9.85 23.51 -30.32
C ALA A 211 -10.42 23.21 -28.93
N THR A 212 -11.22 22.15 -28.81
CA THR A 212 -11.70 21.63 -27.52
C THR A 212 -11.60 20.11 -27.51
N GLU A 213 -10.81 19.59 -26.58
CA GLU A 213 -10.71 18.17 -26.27
C GLU A 213 -11.63 17.83 -25.10
N ARG A 214 -12.26 16.65 -25.15
CA ARG A 214 -13.22 16.18 -24.13
C ARG A 214 -12.86 14.79 -23.66
N ARG A 215 -12.82 14.58 -22.35
CA ARG A 215 -12.59 13.26 -21.73
C ARG A 215 -13.63 12.97 -20.67
N LYS A 216 -14.19 11.76 -20.70
CA LYS A 216 -15.03 11.24 -19.62
C LYS A 216 -14.15 10.44 -18.67
N ILE A 217 -14.17 10.82 -17.40
CA ILE A 217 -13.30 10.28 -16.37
C ILE A 217 -14.18 9.81 -15.22
N VAL A 218 -13.94 8.60 -14.72
CA VAL A 218 -14.54 8.12 -13.48
C VAL A 218 -13.53 8.37 -12.37
N VAL A 219 -13.89 9.23 -11.43
CA VAL A 219 -13.11 9.45 -10.21
C VAL A 219 -13.61 8.46 -9.18
N GLY A 220 -12.77 7.51 -8.79
CA GLY A 220 -13.04 6.57 -7.72
C GLY A 220 -12.52 7.09 -6.39
N GLU A 221 -11.65 6.30 -5.77
CA GLU A 221 -11.18 6.52 -4.40
C GLU A 221 -9.86 7.30 -4.33
N ALA A 222 -9.14 7.39 -5.45
CA ALA A 222 -7.84 8.05 -5.59
C ALA A 222 -7.92 9.31 -6.48
N PRO A 223 -6.98 10.27 -6.33
CA PRO A 223 -6.79 11.35 -7.29
C PRO A 223 -6.56 10.80 -8.71
N VAL A 224 -6.92 11.59 -9.71
CA VAL A 224 -6.73 11.25 -11.13
C VAL A 224 -5.74 12.22 -11.78
N VAL A 225 -4.76 11.67 -12.50
CA VAL A 225 -3.87 12.42 -13.39
C VAL A 225 -4.20 12.03 -14.82
N LEU A 226 -4.52 13.02 -15.66
CA LEU A 226 -4.80 12.83 -17.07
C LEU A 226 -3.51 12.86 -17.88
N SER A 227 -3.38 12.00 -18.90
CA SER A 227 -2.33 12.15 -19.92
C SER A 227 -2.38 13.53 -20.57
N ALA A 228 -1.24 14.05 -21.03
CA ALA A 228 -1.16 15.40 -21.56
C ALA A 228 -2.18 15.68 -22.67
N PHE A 229 -2.75 16.89 -22.65
CA PHE A 229 -3.61 17.37 -23.73
C PHE A 229 -2.75 17.91 -24.86
N SER A 230 -2.99 17.43 -26.08
CA SER A 230 -2.16 17.79 -27.23
C SER A 230 -2.48 19.17 -27.80
N GLY A 231 -3.69 19.69 -27.53
CA GLY A 231 -4.24 20.89 -28.15
C GLY A 231 -4.55 20.73 -29.64
N LYS A 232 -4.26 19.55 -30.21
CA LYS A 232 -4.45 19.23 -31.63
C LYS A 232 -5.75 18.43 -31.74
N GLY A 233 -6.85 19.14 -31.93
CA GLY A 233 -8.19 18.56 -32.12
C GLY A 233 -8.30 17.74 -33.41
N GLY A 234 -7.79 16.52 -33.41
CA GLY A 234 -8.11 15.48 -34.39
C GLY A 234 -9.36 14.70 -33.96
N PRO A 235 -10.04 14.01 -34.90
CA PRO A 235 -11.11 13.09 -34.53
C PRO A 235 -10.56 12.03 -33.58
N ALA A 236 -11.23 11.83 -32.45
CA ALA A 236 -10.89 10.77 -31.52
C ALA A 236 -11.00 9.42 -32.25
N GLU A 237 -9.92 8.66 -32.27
CA GLU A 237 -9.95 7.29 -32.80
C GLU A 237 -10.84 6.45 -31.87
N GLU A 238 -11.72 5.65 -32.46
CA GLU A 238 -12.65 4.85 -31.66
C GLU A 238 -11.87 3.81 -30.83
N PRO A 239 -12.12 3.71 -29.51
CA PRO A 239 -11.40 2.79 -28.65
C PRO A 239 -11.57 1.35 -29.09
N LEU A 240 -10.53 0.54 -28.90
CA LEU A 240 -10.59 -0.89 -29.12
C LEU A 240 -11.71 -1.54 -28.28
N PRO A 241 -12.40 -2.56 -28.83
CA PRO A 241 -13.69 -3.01 -28.28
C PRO A 241 -13.57 -3.86 -27.02
N GLN A 242 -12.55 -4.72 -26.92
CA GLN A 242 -12.38 -5.62 -25.77
C GLN A 242 -11.73 -4.86 -24.63
N ARG A 243 -12.29 -4.95 -23.42
CA ARG A 243 -11.79 -4.27 -22.22
C ARG A 243 -11.23 -5.29 -21.25
N HIS A 244 -10.08 -4.96 -20.67
CA HIS A 244 -9.39 -5.79 -19.69
C HIS A 244 -8.92 -4.94 -18.52
N VAL A 245 -8.89 -5.55 -17.33
CA VAL A 245 -8.25 -5.00 -16.13
C VAL A 245 -7.46 -6.13 -15.50
N VAL A 246 -6.19 -5.87 -15.22
CA VAL A 246 -5.27 -6.82 -14.60
C VAL A 246 -4.92 -6.32 -13.20
N GLY A 247 -5.40 -7.03 -12.18
CA GLY A 247 -5.09 -6.78 -10.75
C GLY A 247 -4.02 -7.73 -10.17
N PHE A 248 -3.43 -8.61 -10.99
CA PHE A 248 -2.34 -9.53 -10.61
C PHE A 248 -2.70 -10.65 -9.60
N ASP A 249 -3.91 -10.64 -9.05
CA ASP A 249 -4.36 -11.61 -8.04
C ASP A 249 -4.51 -13.05 -8.53
N ASP A 250 -4.78 -13.25 -9.82
CA ASP A 250 -4.97 -14.58 -10.42
C ASP A 250 -3.66 -15.20 -10.93
N LEU A 251 -2.54 -14.47 -10.84
CA LEU A 251 -1.21 -15.02 -11.14
C LEU A 251 -0.77 -16.03 -10.08
N LEU A 252 -1.13 -15.80 -8.81
CA LEU A 252 -0.46 -16.42 -7.67
C LEU A 252 -1.47 -16.88 -6.62
N THR A 253 -1.22 -18.07 -6.07
CA THR A 253 -1.90 -18.56 -4.86
C THR A 253 -0.96 -18.57 -3.65
N THR A 254 0.26 -18.05 -3.79
CA THR A 254 1.30 -18.04 -2.74
C THR A 254 1.91 -16.65 -2.60
N SER A 255 2.37 -16.33 -1.39
CA SER A 255 2.96 -15.04 -1.02
C SER A 255 4.42 -14.88 -1.50
N GLY A 256 4.74 -15.23 -2.75
CA GLY A 256 6.09 -15.09 -3.30
C GLY A 256 6.25 -13.86 -4.20
N VAL A 257 7.41 -13.78 -4.85
CA VAL A 257 7.76 -12.76 -5.85
C VAL A 257 8.02 -13.45 -7.18
N PHE A 258 7.41 -12.97 -8.25
CA PHE A 258 7.47 -13.62 -9.56
C PHE A 258 7.53 -12.60 -10.68
N GLU A 259 8.37 -12.86 -11.67
CA GLU A 259 8.30 -12.12 -12.94
C GLU A 259 6.94 -12.38 -13.59
N ILE A 260 6.30 -11.31 -14.06
CA ILE A 260 5.02 -11.43 -14.75
C ILE A 260 5.28 -12.12 -16.09
N PRO A 261 4.64 -13.27 -16.37
CA PRO A 261 4.92 -14.03 -17.57
C PRO A 261 4.32 -13.35 -18.80
N SER A 262 5.04 -13.44 -19.93
CA SER A 262 4.51 -13.15 -21.25
C SER A 262 3.18 -13.87 -21.52
N GLY A 263 2.25 -13.17 -22.17
CA GLY A 263 0.90 -13.65 -22.45
C GLY A 263 -0.10 -13.47 -21.31
N TYR A 264 0.31 -13.04 -20.12
CA TYR A 264 -0.62 -12.74 -19.03
C TYR A 264 -1.53 -11.55 -19.39
N GLY A 265 -2.84 -11.72 -19.24
CA GLY A 265 -3.83 -10.79 -19.79
C GLY A 265 -3.88 -10.75 -21.33
N GLY A 266 -3.04 -11.52 -22.04
CA GLY A 266 -2.87 -11.39 -23.49
C GLY A 266 -1.89 -10.29 -23.90
N LEU A 267 -1.08 -9.79 -22.97
CA LEU A 267 0.06 -8.89 -23.21
C LEU A 267 1.37 -9.56 -22.81
N ASP A 268 2.47 -9.09 -23.38
CA ASP A 268 3.82 -9.47 -22.99
C ASP A 268 4.38 -8.49 -21.96
N TRP A 269 5.18 -9.03 -21.04
CA TRP A 269 5.68 -8.32 -19.88
C TRP A 269 7.19 -8.53 -19.78
N TYR A 270 7.93 -7.47 -19.51
CA TYR A 270 9.38 -7.53 -19.31
C TYR A 270 9.79 -6.68 -18.12
N ASN A 271 10.62 -7.24 -17.25
CA ASN A 271 11.16 -6.57 -16.07
C ASN A 271 10.08 -5.97 -15.13
N LEU A 272 8.90 -6.59 -15.13
CA LEU A 272 7.80 -6.31 -14.21
C LEU A 272 7.55 -7.56 -13.37
N VAL A 273 7.33 -7.35 -12.08
CA VAL A 273 7.25 -8.40 -11.07
C VAL A 273 5.96 -8.21 -10.29
N ALA A 274 5.27 -9.32 -10.01
CA ALA A 274 4.11 -9.35 -9.14
C ALA A 274 4.44 -10.02 -7.80
N MET A 275 3.83 -9.52 -6.73
CA MET A 275 3.95 -10.10 -5.38
C MET A 275 2.74 -9.78 -4.53
N HIS A 276 2.55 -10.54 -3.45
CA HIS A 276 1.61 -10.15 -2.40
C HIS A 276 2.08 -8.84 -1.75
N GLN A 277 1.19 -7.86 -1.55
CA GLN A 277 1.54 -6.49 -1.12
C GLN A 277 2.31 -6.39 0.20
N ARG A 278 2.19 -7.39 1.08
CA ARG A 278 2.96 -7.47 2.34
C ARG A 278 4.29 -8.23 2.25
N PHE A 279 4.68 -8.74 1.09
CA PHE A 279 5.83 -9.64 1.02
C PHE A 279 7.14 -8.98 1.49
N THR A 280 7.34 -7.70 1.18
CA THR A 280 8.56 -6.95 1.50
C THR A 280 8.39 -5.95 2.66
N ASP A 281 7.21 -5.91 3.28
CA ASP A 281 6.82 -4.90 4.26
C ASP A 281 6.98 -3.42 3.79
N GLY A 282 7.12 -3.17 2.48
CA GLY A 282 7.23 -1.82 1.92
C GLY A 282 5.87 -1.08 1.97
N PRO A 283 5.72 0.01 2.74
CA PRO A 283 4.43 0.67 2.98
C PRO A 283 3.70 1.11 1.70
N GLY A 284 4.47 1.54 0.70
CA GLY A 284 3.93 1.99 -0.57
C GLY A 284 3.29 0.88 -1.39
N TYR A 285 3.80 -0.36 -1.32
CA TYR A 285 3.16 -1.51 -1.97
C TYR A 285 1.76 -1.76 -1.40
N ILE A 286 1.64 -1.70 -0.07
CA ILE A 286 0.38 -1.86 0.67
C ILE A 286 -0.59 -0.72 0.38
N ASN A 287 -0.09 0.51 0.39
CA ASN A 287 -0.89 1.71 0.17
C ASN A 287 -1.32 1.86 -1.29
N THR A 288 -0.59 1.29 -2.26
CA THR A 288 -0.94 1.34 -3.69
C THR A 288 -1.97 0.28 -4.08
N THR A 289 -2.06 -0.84 -3.35
CA THR A 289 -3.01 -1.92 -3.69
C THR A 289 -4.46 -1.42 -3.61
N MET A 290 -5.21 -1.63 -4.69
CA MET A 290 -6.60 -1.22 -4.90
C MET A 290 -7.54 -2.42 -5.05
N SER A 291 -7.11 -3.48 -5.72
CA SER A 291 -7.84 -4.75 -5.84
C SER A 291 -7.06 -5.90 -5.18
N GLY A 292 -7.73 -7.01 -4.89
CA GLY A 292 -7.25 -8.15 -4.08
C GLY A 292 -6.08 -7.89 -3.12
N GLU A 293 -5.01 -8.67 -3.23
CA GLU A 293 -3.84 -8.62 -2.36
C GLU A 293 -2.49 -8.59 -3.11
N PHE A 294 -2.50 -8.64 -4.44
CA PHE A 294 -1.29 -8.63 -5.26
C PHE A 294 -1.05 -7.28 -5.92
N ILE A 295 0.22 -6.99 -6.20
CA ILE A 295 0.67 -5.73 -6.78
C ILE A 295 1.78 -6.01 -7.78
N ALA A 296 1.83 -5.24 -8.88
CA ALA A 296 2.95 -5.26 -9.80
C ALA A 296 3.92 -4.11 -9.52
N TYR A 297 5.19 -4.28 -9.88
CA TYR A 297 6.17 -3.21 -9.85
C TYR A 297 7.32 -3.48 -10.84
N ASN A 298 8.06 -2.44 -11.20
CA ASN A 298 9.24 -2.56 -12.04
C ASN A 298 10.44 -3.10 -11.24
N SER A 299 11.03 -4.20 -11.70
CA SER A 299 12.01 -4.96 -10.92
C SER A 299 13.25 -4.13 -10.63
N SER A 300 13.65 -4.11 -9.35
CA SER A 300 14.78 -3.30 -8.86
C SER A 300 14.72 -1.83 -9.31
N GLY A 301 13.52 -1.31 -9.60
CA GLY A 301 13.28 0.05 -10.08
C GLY A 301 13.77 0.36 -11.50
N HIS A 302 14.30 -0.64 -12.22
CA HIS A 302 14.71 -0.49 -13.61
C HIS A 302 13.50 -0.42 -14.55
N PRO A 303 13.62 0.14 -15.77
CA PRO A 303 12.50 0.22 -16.70
C PRO A 303 11.83 -1.13 -16.96
N GLY A 304 10.52 -1.19 -16.75
CA GLY A 304 9.66 -2.32 -17.12
C GLY A 304 8.92 -2.03 -18.42
N GLN A 305 8.49 -3.07 -19.13
CA GLN A 305 7.74 -2.92 -20.38
C GLN A 305 6.51 -3.82 -20.42
N VAL A 306 5.45 -3.28 -21.01
CA VAL A 306 4.24 -4.01 -21.43
C VAL A 306 4.12 -3.85 -22.94
N PHE A 307 4.01 -4.94 -23.68
CA PHE A 307 4.04 -4.89 -25.14
C PHE A 307 3.20 -5.98 -25.81
N SER A 308 2.95 -5.81 -27.10
CA SER A 308 2.30 -6.80 -27.95
C SER A 308 2.60 -6.51 -29.43
N ASP A 309 2.67 -7.57 -30.23
CA ASP A 309 2.74 -7.45 -31.70
C ASP A 309 1.45 -6.85 -32.30
N LYS A 310 0.32 -6.96 -31.59
CA LYS A 310 -0.95 -6.35 -31.96
C LYS A 310 -1.12 -5.02 -31.21
N PRO A 311 -1.62 -3.96 -31.86
CA PRO A 311 -1.92 -2.71 -31.16
C PRO A 311 -2.96 -2.90 -30.04
N PHE A 312 -2.72 -2.23 -28.92
CA PHE A 312 -3.65 -2.12 -27.79
C PHE A 312 -3.80 -0.66 -27.36
N ASP A 313 -4.88 -0.33 -26.67
CA ASP A 313 -5.05 0.98 -26.04
C ASP A 313 -4.76 0.84 -24.55
N PHE A 314 -3.89 1.69 -23.99
CA PHE A 314 -3.70 1.77 -22.55
C PHE A 314 -4.63 2.84 -21.98
N GLN A 315 -5.52 2.44 -21.07
CA GLN A 315 -6.53 3.31 -20.48
C GLN A 315 -6.08 3.91 -19.15
N GLY A 316 -5.18 3.23 -18.43
CA GLY A 316 -4.70 3.70 -17.15
C GLY A 316 -4.36 2.58 -16.17
N ALA A 317 -3.80 2.99 -15.03
CA ALA A 317 -3.56 2.13 -13.88
C ALA A 317 -3.41 3.00 -12.63
N TYR A 318 -3.54 2.38 -11.45
CA TYR A 318 -3.12 3.03 -10.21
C TYR A 318 -1.61 2.91 -10.08
N PHE A 319 -0.96 4.00 -9.72
CA PHE A 319 0.48 4.04 -9.47
C PHE A 319 0.79 4.66 -8.11
N GLY A 320 1.80 4.09 -7.45
CA GLY A 320 2.45 4.65 -6.27
C GLY A 320 3.93 4.26 -6.27
N VAL A 321 4.66 4.57 -5.21
CA VAL A 321 6.07 4.17 -5.07
C VAL A 321 6.22 3.25 -3.87
N GLY A 322 7.03 2.20 -3.98
CA GLY A 322 7.07 1.11 -2.98
C GLY A 322 7.58 1.53 -1.58
N TRP A 323 8.40 2.58 -1.52
CA TRP A 323 9.18 2.94 -0.32
C TRP A 323 9.00 4.41 0.05
N ASN A 324 8.96 4.71 1.35
CA ASN A 324 8.81 6.08 1.84
C ASN A 324 10.01 6.97 1.50
N ASP A 325 11.23 6.41 1.42
CA ASP A 325 12.44 7.13 1.03
C ASP A 325 12.39 7.64 -0.43
N ALA A 326 11.43 7.12 -1.20
CA ALA A 326 11.17 7.51 -2.58
C ALA A 326 9.89 8.36 -2.73
N GLU A 327 9.31 8.86 -1.63
CA GLU A 327 8.17 9.79 -1.67
C GLU A 327 8.47 10.98 -2.57
N GLY A 328 7.58 11.27 -3.52
CA GLY A 328 7.79 12.34 -4.50
C GLY A 328 8.58 11.92 -5.75
N GLU A 329 8.90 10.63 -5.91
CA GLU A 329 9.53 10.11 -7.13
C GLU A 329 8.68 10.42 -8.37
N THR A 330 9.35 10.62 -9.52
CA THR A 330 8.66 10.89 -10.79
C THR A 330 8.58 9.63 -11.64
N LEU A 331 7.36 9.14 -11.85
CA LEU A 331 7.06 8.15 -12.85
C LEU A 331 7.14 8.78 -14.25
N VAL A 332 7.73 8.05 -15.18
CA VAL A 332 7.73 8.37 -16.61
C VAL A 332 7.12 7.21 -17.37
N LEU A 333 6.06 7.51 -18.11
CA LEU A 333 5.36 6.56 -18.98
C LEU A 333 5.61 6.95 -20.42
N LYS A 334 6.27 6.07 -21.17
CA LYS A 334 6.55 6.30 -22.59
C LYS A 334 5.92 5.20 -23.42
N ALA A 335 5.27 5.55 -24.52
CA ALA A 335 4.60 4.57 -25.37
C ALA A 335 4.95 4.76 -26.85
N TRP A 336 4.93 3.66 -27.59
CA TRP A 336 5.30 3.59 -29.00
C TRP A 336 4.21 2.95 -29.85
N ARG A 337 4.16 3.34 -31.12
CA ARG A 337 3.45 2.64 -32.19
C ARG A 337 4.49 2.04 -33.16
N GLY A 338 4.71 0.73 -33.06
CA GLY A 338 5.91 0.10 -33.61
C GLY A 338 7.15 0.72 -32.96
N ASP A 339 8.04 1.27 -33.78
CA ASP A 339 9.27 1.93 -33.30
C ASP A 339 9.12 3.45 -33.06
N GLN A 340 7.97 4.04 -33.42
CA GLN A 340 7.76 5.49 -33.32
C GLN A 340 7.23 5.87 -31.94
N PRO A 341 7.92 6.75 -31.18
CA PRO A 341 7.38 7.29 -29.94
C PRO A 341 6.08 8.04 -30.21
N ALA A 342 5.04 7.72 -29.45
CA ALA A 342 3.70 8.29 -29.62
C ALA A 342 3.27 9.12 -28.40
N TYR A 343 3.64 8.70 -27.20
CA TYR A 343 3.26 9.36 -25.96
C TYR A 343 4.43 9.37 -24.96
N GLU A 344 4.49 10.43 -24.15
CA GLU A 344 5.35 10.52 -22.99
C GLU A 344 4.70 11.41 -21.94
N ASP A 345 4.44 10.86 -20.76
CA ASP A 345 3.84 11.58 -19.63
C ASP A 345 4.64 11.35 -18.36
N GLN A 346 4.53 12.29 -17.43
CA GLN A 346 5.18 12.24 -16.13
C GLN A 346 4.20 12.58 -15.01
N LEU A 347 4.28 11.82 -13.92
CA LEU A 347 3.49 12.06 -12.71
C LEU A 347 4.30 11.76 -11.45
N VAL A 348 3.97 12.47 -10.38
CA VAL A 348 4.62 12.33 -9.08
C VAL A 348 3.94 11.20 -8.31
N LEU A 349 4.72 10.30 -7.73
CA LEU A 349 4.29 9.15 -6.95
C LEU A 349 4.34 9.43 -5.46
N SER A 350 3.50 8.72 -4.70
CA SER A 350 3.48 8.74 -3.25
C SER A 350 3.50 7.30 -2.71
N ALA A 351 4.18 7.11 -1.57
CA ALA A 351 4.13 5.89 -0.77
C ALA A 351 2.93 5.92 0.19
N SER A 352 2.28 7.09 0.38
CA SER A 352 1.11 7.24 1.23
C SER A 352 -0.18 6.77 0.56
N GLY A 353 -0.24 6.76 -0.77
CA GLY A 353 -1.39 6.28 -1.52
C GLY A 353 -1.21 6.43 -3.03
N PRO A 354 -2.09 5.81 -3.82
CA PRO A 354 -1.95 5.79 -5.26
C PRO A 354 -2.56 7.03 -5.89
N VAL A 355 -2.19 7.24 -7.15
CA VAL A 355 -2.89 8.08 -8.10
C VAL A 355 -3.32 7.23 -9.28
N TYR A 356 -4.53 7.45 -9.80
CA TYR A 356 -4.95 6.82 -11.05
C TYR A 356 -4.47 7.65 -12.23
N PHE A 357 -3.60 7.09 -13.07
CA PHE A 357 -3.24 7.73 -14.33
C PHE A 357 -4.27 7.36 -15.40
N ALA A 358 -5.10 8.31 -15.83
CA ALA A 358 -6.07 8.12 -16.90
C ALA A 358 -5.44 8.48 -18.25
N ALA A 359 -5.09 7.44 -19.00
CA ALA A 359 -4.41 7.54 -20.29
C ALA A 359 -5.40 7.49 -21.46
N ASP A 360 -5.12 8.30 -22.49
CA ASP A 360 -5.73 8.19 -23.82
C ASP A 360 -4.70 7.64 -24.84
N TYR A 361 -3.92 6.64 -24.43
CA TYR A 361 -2.87 6.06 -25.27
C TYR A 361 -3.50 5.04 -26.23
N THR A 362 -3.72 5.44 -27.48
CA THR A 362 -4.39 4.57 -28.45
C THR A 362 -3.41 3.91 -29.41
N ARG A 363 -3.73 2.66 -29.77
CA ARG A 363 -3.03 1.84 -30.77
C ARG A 363 -1.53 1.72 -30.54
N ILE A 364 -1.10 1.70 -29.29
CA ILE A 364 0.29 1.50 -28.93
C ILE A 364 0.65 0.01 -29.06
N THR A 365 1.93 -0.27 -29.28
CA THR A 365 2.48 -1.64 -29.30
C THR A 365 3.40 -1.89 -28.12
N ARG A 366 3.86 -0.82 -27.45
CA ARG A 366 4.73 -0.89 -26.27
C ARG A 366 4.47 0.29 -25.34
N LEU A 367 4.45 -0.01 -24.04
CA LEU A 367 4.50 0.93 -22.93
C LEU A 367 5.74 0.63 -22.09
N GLU A 368 6.57 1.63 -21.83
CA GLU A 368 7.65 1.59 -20.85
C GLU A 368 7.22 2.30 -19.58
N ILE A 369 7.49 1.66 -18.45
CA ILE A 369 7.20 2.13 -17.10
C ILE A 369 8.53 2.26 -16.37
N ARG A 370 8.93 3.48 -16.04
CA ARG A 370 10.18 3.74 -15.32
C ARG A 370 10.05 4.94 -14.39
N THR A 371 10.90 5.01 -13.39
CA THR A 371 11.06 6.20 -12.56
C THR A 371 12.31 6.98 -12.99
N GLN A 372 12.44 8.25 -12.59
CA GLN A 372 13.62 9.06 -12.93
C GLN A 372 14.86 8.60 -12.16
N HIS A 373 14.70 8.16 -10.91
CA HIS A 373 15.81 7.76 -10.05
C HIS A 373 15.86 6.26 -9.74
N PHE A 374 15.24 5.42 -10.58
CA PHE A 374 15.28 3.95 -10.47
C PHE A 374 14.74 3.39 -9.15
N TRP A 375 13.73 4.05 -8.59
CA TRP A 375 12.90 3.49 -7.51
C TRP A 375 11.75 2.65 -8.07
N GLN A 376 11.27 1.71 -7.28
CA GLN A 376 10.17 0.82 -7.68
C GLN A 376 8.83 1.58 -7.70
N ALA A 377 8.29 1.78 -8.89
CA ALA A 377 6.90 2.18 -9.10
C ALA A 377 6.01 0.96 -8.89
N ALA A 378 5.12 1.04 -7.90
CA ALA A 378 4.07 0.06 -7.67
C ALA A 378 2.87 0.38 -8.57
N MET A 379 2.18 -0.66 -9.04
CA MET A 379 1.09 -0.55 -9.99
C MET A 379 0.00 -1.59 -9.72
N ASP A 380 -1.26 -1.16 -9.79
CA ASP A 380 -2.44 -2.02 -9.68
C ASP A 380 -3.54 -1.64 -10.69
N ASP A 381 -4.48 -2.56 -10.92
CA ASP A 381 -5.59 -2.45 -11.88
C ASP A 381 -5.16 -1.89 -13.25
N PHE A 382 -4.23 -2.57 -13.92
CA PHE A 382 -3.76 -2.18 -15.25
C PHE A 382 -4.88 -2.35 -16.28
N ALA A 383 -5.48 -1.24 -16.71
CA ALA A 383 -6.63 -1.19 -17.60
C ALA A 383 -6.21 -0.89 -19.05
N TYR A 384 -6.67 -1.73 -19.97
CA TYR A 384 -6.33 -1.62 -21.39
C TYR A 384 -7.41 -2.25 -22.27
N ARG A 385 -7.28 -2.03 -23.58
CA ARG A 385 -8.18 -2.57 -24.59
C ARG A 385 -7.44 -3.22 -25.74
N THR A 386 -8.01 -4.28 -26.27
CA THR A 386 -7.45 -5.04 -27.40
C THR A 386 -8.43 -5.11 -28.57
N GLY A 387 -7.89 -5.36 -29.75
CA GLY A 387 -8.68 -5.76 -30.92
C GLY A 387 -9.37 -7.12 -30.71
N PRO A 388 -10.29 -7.49 -31.62
CA PRO A 388 -11.02 -8.75 -31.58
C PRO A 388 -10.11 -9.99 -31.56
#